data_AF-A0AAE4DCV4-F1
#
_entry.id   AF-A0AAE4DCV4-F1
#
_cell.length_a   1.000
_cell.length_b   1.000
_cell.length_c   1.000
_cell.angle_alpha   90.00
_cell.angle_beta   90.00
_cell.angle_gamma   90.00
#
_symmetry.space_group_name_H-M   'P 1'
#
loop_
_entity.id
_entity.type
_entity.pdbx_description
1 polymer ?
#
loop_
_entity_poly.entity_id
_entity_poly.type
_entity_poly.pdbx_seq_one_letter_code
_entity_poly.pdbx_strand_id
1 'polypeptide(L)'
;MPQNTLNWNGSDQKIKDTIHLDQDSISLETTEKLDKLSRYYDQHTLEKKKMDGFRIEVYSGSGANSKQKAREKQLEFRSKFPNIPANLVWSYPNFEINVGNFRSKVEAEGALIEVQKEYPFAFVKKDMIDPPDLDKKEKKSTDIKNKKASD
;
A
#
# COMPACT_ATOMS: atom_id res chain seq x y z
N MET A 1 4.62 65.21 -14.79
CA MET A 1 4.59 65.03 -13.32
C MET A 1 5.11 63.62 -13.03
N PRO A 2 6.30 63.42 -12.45
CA PRO A 2 6.82 62.09 -12.21
C PRO A 2 6.02 61.41 -11.09
N GLN A 3 5.43 60.25 -11.40
CA GLN A 3 4.83 59.38 -10.39
C GLN A 3 5.96 58.71 -9.61
N ASN A 4 5.91 58.94 -8.30
CA ASN A 4 6.93 58.58 -7.32
C ASN A 4 7.09 57.06 -7.26
N THR A 5 8.29 56.56 -7.55
CA THR A 5 8.68 55.16 -7.36
C THR A 5 8.94 54.90 -5.88
N LEU A 6 8.12 54.06 -5.25
CA LEU A 6 8.41 53.48 -3.95
C LEU A 6 8.96 52.05 -4.16
N ASN A 7 10.26 51.95 -4.39
CA ASN A 7 10.96 50.66 -4.37
C ASN A 7 11.24 50.26 -2.92
N TRP A 8 10.38 49.43 -2.35
CA TRP A 8 10.66 48.75 -1.10
C TRP A 8 11.42 47.44 -1.38
N ASN A 9 12.76 47.47 -1.25
CA ASN A 9 13.62 46.29 -1.23
C ASN A 9 13.64 45.65 0.16
N GLY A 10 12.47 45.24 0.65
CA GLY A 10 12.35 44.41 1.84
C GLY A 10 12.79 42.99 1.53
N SER A 11 14.00 42.64 1.95
CA SER A 11 14.65 41.33 1.80
C SER A 11 14.03 40.21 2.64
N ASP A 12 12.71 40.21 2.82
CA ASP A 12 11.96 39.19 3.58
C ASP A 12 10.68 38.78 2.84
N GLN A 13 10.79 38.52 1.53
CA GLN A 13 9.87 37.58 0.89
C GLN A 13 10.23 36.19 1.44
N LYS A 14 9.71 35.87 2.63
CA LYS A 14 9.81 34.52 3.20
C LYS A 14 9.21 33.58 2.16
N ILE A 15 10.05 32.84 1.45
CA ILE A 15 9.62 31.83 0.49
C ILE A 15 8.59 30.98 1.23
N LYS A 16 7.39 30.86 0.66
CA LYS A 16 6.32 30.01 1.18
C LYS A 16 6.24 28.81 0.26
N ASP A 17 5.91 27.66 0.83
CA ASP A 17 5.68 26.46 0.05
C ASP A 17 4.57 26.75 -0.99
N THR A 18 4.92 26.71 -2.28
CA THR A 18 4.04 27.12 -3.37
C THR A 18 4.00 26.05 -4.46
N ILE A 19 2.78 25.70 -4.90
CA ILE A 19 2.55 24.80 -6.03
C ILE A 19 2.28 25.66 -7.26
N HIS A 20 3.09 25.53 -8.29
CA HIS A 20 2.87 26.12 -9.59
C HIS A 20 2.29 25.07 -10.53
N LEU A 21 1.14 25.40 -11.12
CA LEU A 21 0.43 24.56 -12.07
C LEU A 21 0.53 25.19 -13.45
N ASP A 22 1.19 24.51 -14.37
CA ASP A 22 1.23 24.83 -15.79
C ASP A 22 0.44 23.78 -16.59
N GLN A 23 0.15 24.09 -17.85
CA GLN A 23 -0.72 23.27 -18.70
C GLN A 23 -0.25 21.81 -18.83
N ASP A 24 1.06 21.57 -18.74
CA ASP A 24 1.69 20.24 -18.85
C ASP A 24 2.70 19.94 -17.72
N SER A 25 2.88 20.83 -16.72
CA SER A 25 3.84 20.63 -15.65
C SER A 25 3.37 21.13 -14.28
N ILE A 26 3.82 20.44 -13.24
CA ILE A 26 3.65 20.86 -11.84
C ILE A 26 5.05 21.11 -11.29
N SER A 27 5.31 22.32 -10.78
CA SER A 27 6.56 22.64 -10.08
C SER A 27 6.28 23.06 -8.64
N LEU A 28 7.15 22.60 -7.74
CA LEU A 28 7.04 22.79 -6.29
C LEU A 28 8.21 23.66 -5.84
N GLU A 29 7.91 24.84 -5.31
CA GLU A 29 8.88 25.66 -4.60
C GLU A 29 8.70 25.38 -3.10
N THR A 30 9.63 24.63 -2.51
CA THR A 30 9.57 24.22 -1.09
C THR A 30 10.57 24.98 -0.23
N THR A 31 10.19 25.23 1.00
CA THR A 31 11.07 25.79 2.03
C THR A 31 11.92 24.70 2.68
N GLU A 32 13.08 25.10 3.20
CA GLU A 32 13.95 24.20 3.98
C GLU A 32 13.21 23.55 5.17
N LYS A 33 12.20 24.24 5.73
CA LYS A 33 11.38 23.72 6.83
C LYS A 33 10.49 22.56 6.38
N LEU A 34 9.79 22.70 5.25
CA LEU A 34 8.95 21.63 4.71
C LEU A 34 9.80 20.42 4.28
N ASP A 35 10.94 20.69 3.64
CA ASP A 35 11.93 19.65 3.29
C ASP A 35 12.40 18.86 4.52
N LYS A 36 12.77 19.56 5.60
CA LYS A 36 13.16 18.93 6.87
C LYS A 36 12.02 18.09 7.45
N LEU A 37 10.79 18.59 7.40
CA LEU A 37 9.62 17.86 7.90
C LEU A 37 9.34 16.60 7.06
N SER A 38 9.44 16.68 5.74
CA SER A 38 9.29 15.52 4.86
C SER A 38 10.33 14.46 5.18
N ARG A 39 11.62 14.83 5.25
CA ARG A 39 12.71 13.90 5.58
C ARG A 39 12.55 13.29 6.96
N TYR A 40 12.15 14.09 7.96
CA TYR A 40 11.81 13.58 9.29
C TYR A 40 10.66 12.57 9.20
N TYR A 41 9.58 12.91 8.50
CA TYR A 41 8.44 12.02 8.35
C TYR A 41 8.84 10.72 7.67
N ASP A 42 9.60 10.78 6.58
CA ASP A 42 10.11 9.60 5.87
C ASP A 42 10.96 8.76 6.81
N GLN A 43 12.01 9.33 7.41
CA GLN A 43 12.91 8.63 8.33
C GLN A 43 12.17 7.96 9.50
N HIS A 44 11.11 8.58 10.01
CA HIS A 44 10.30 8.08 11.13
C HIS A 44 9.05 7.31 10.69
N THR A 45 8.86 7.08 9.38
CA THR A 45 7.74 6.31 8.79
C THR A 45 8.23 5.18 7.87
N LEU A 46 9.54 5.06 7.65
CA LEU A 46 10.19 4.00 6.87
C LEU A 46 9.89 2.58 7.38
N GLU A 47 9.55 2.41 8.66
CA GLU A 47 8.88 1.21 9.12
C GLU A 47 7.45 1.22 8.58
N LYS A 48 7.21 0.55 7.45
CA LYS A 48 5.92 0.42 6.74
C LYS A 48 4.74 0.52 7.71
N LYS A 49 4.21 1.74 7.89
CA LYS A 49 3.12 1.98 8.84
C LYS A 49 1.94 1.17 8.34
N LYS A 50 1.64 0.09 9.06
CA LYS A 50 0.37 -0.56 8.92
C LYS A 50 -0.71 0.44 9.27
N MET A 51 -1.86 0.34 8.63
CA MET A 51 -3.01 1.19 8.93
C MET A 51 -4.20 0.34 9.35
N ASP A 52 -5.11 0.91 10.13
CA ASP A 52 -6.38 0.26 10.44
C ASP A 52 -7.13 -0.11 9.15
N GLY A 53 -7.58 -1.35 9.06
CA GLY A 53 -8.37 -1.84 7.94
C GLY A 53 -8.96 -3.20 8.22
N PHE A 54 -9.19 -3.94 7.14
CA PHE A 54 -9.86 -5.22 7.15
C PHE A 54 -9.12 -6.22 6.26
N ARG A 55 -9.13 -7.48 6.68
CA ARG A 55 -8.68 -8.63 5.90
C ARG A 55 -9.75 -9.72 5.94
N ILE A 56 -9.66 -10.67 5.04
CA ILE A 56 -10.48 -11.88 5.07
C ILE A 56 -9.62 -13.01 5.64
N GLU A 57 -10.08 -13.70 6.67
CA GLU A 57 -9.44 -14.93 7.13
C GLU A 57 -9.98 -16.11 6.34
N VAL A 58 -9.10 -16.93 5.76
CA VAL A 58 -9.48 -18.08 4.93
C VAL A 58 -9.05 -19.42 5.54
N TYR A 59 -8.18 -19.39 6.53
CA TYR A 59 -7.71 -20.57 7.25
C TYR A 59 -7.22 -20.17 8.64
N SER A 60 -7.51 -21.01 9.63
CA SER A 60 -6.94 -20.93 10.97
C SER A 60 -6.73 -22.34 11.51
N GLY A 61 -5.56 -22.62 12.06
CA GLY A 61 -5.26 -23.93 12.62
C GLY A 61 -4.11 -23.92 13.62
N SER A 62 -4.20 -24.78 14.63
CA SER A 62 -3.19 -24.98 15.67
C SER A 62 -2.68 -26.41 15.71
N GLY A 63 -1.71 -26.67 16.60
CA GLY A 63 -1.13 -27.99 16.82
C GLY A 63 0.10 -28.28 15.95
N ALA A 64 0.56 -29.54 15.99
CA ALA A 64 1.71 -29.98 15.22
C ALA A 64 1.48 -29.79 13.71
N ASN A 65 2.50 -29.32 13.00
CA ASN A 65 2.48 -29.06 11.56
C ASN A 65 1.50 -27.97 11.08
N SER A 66 0.81 -27.27 11.98
CA SER A 66 -0.11 -26.16 11.63
C SER A 66 0.54 -25.08 10.78
N LYS A 67 1.79 -24.71 11.09
CA LYS A 67 2.58 -23.77 10.29
C LYS A 67 2.78 -24.22 8.84
N GLN A 68 3.03 -25.51 8.64
CA GLN A 68 3.22 -26.08 7.30
C GLN A 68 1.90 -26.09 6.53
N LYS A 69 0.82 -26.57 7.15
CA LYS A 69 -0.53 -26.57 6.56
C LYS A 69 -0.98 -25.15 6.19
N ALA A 70 -0.71 -24.16 7.04
CA ALA A 70 -0.98 -22.77 6.74
C ALA A 70 -0.22 -22.30 5.49
N ARG A 71 1.07 -22.63 5.35
CA ARG A 71 1.85 -22.28 4.13
C ARG A 71 1.30 -22.94 2.87
N GLU A 72 0.89 -24.21 2.95
CA GLU A 72 0.25 -24.91 1.83
C GLU A 72 -1.03 -24.20 1.42
N LYS A 73 -1.88 -23.81 2.38
CA LYS A 73 -3.09 -23.04 2.13
C LYS A 73 -2.83 -21.64 1.61
N GLN A 74 -1.76 -20.99 2.06
CA GLN A 74 -1.31 -19.71 1.52
C GLN A 74 -0.93 -19.82 0.05
N LEU A 75 -0.19 -20.87 -0.33
CA LEU A 75 0.21 -21.10 -1.72
C LEU A 75 -1.01 -21.42 -2.61
N GLU A 76 -1.90 -22.30 -2.14
CA GLU A 76 -3.16 -22.62 -2.81
C GLU A 76 -3.98 -21.36 -3.08
N PHE A 77 -4.14 -20.50 -2.06
CA PHE A 77 -4.87 -19.24 -2.20
C PHE A 77 -4.23 -18.33 -3.25
N ARG A 78 -2.90 -18.15 -3.20
CA ARG A 78 -2.17 -17.30 -4.17
C ARG A 78 -2.31 -17.79 -5.61
N SER A 79 -2.41 -19.11 -5.82
CA SER A 79 -2.65 -19.69 -7.14
C SER A 79 -4.06 -19.40 -7.67
N LYS A 80 -5.08 -19.41 -6.79
CA LYS A 80 -6.48 -19.14 -7.16
C LYS A 80 -6.79 -17.64 -7.28
N PHE A 81 -6.18 -16.81 -6.43
CA PHE A 81 -6.42 -15.37 -6.31
C PHE A 81 -5.12 -14.57 -6.43
N PRO A 82 -4.48 -14.52 -7.62
CA PRO A 82 -3.16 -13.91 -7.78
C PRO A 82 -3.11 -12.40 -7.48
N ASN A 83 -4.25 -11.71 -7.56
CA ASN A 83 -4.36 -10.27 -7.32
C ASN A 83 -4.63 -9.93 -5.84
N ILE A 84 -4.89 -10.92 -4.99
CA ILE A 84 -5.20 -10.71 -3.58
C ILE A 84 -4.00 -11.22 -2.75
N PRO A 85 -3.29 -10.35 -2.01
CA PRO A 85 -2.15 -10.78 -1.20
C PRO A 85 -2.62 -11.72 -0.09
N ALA A 86 -1.89 -12.81 0.14
CA ALA A 86 -2.12 -13.74 1.24
C ALA A 86 -0.97 -13.73 2.24
N ASN A 87 -1.30 -13.49 3.51
CA ASN A 87 -0.38 -13.35 4.62
C ASN A 87 -0.56 -14.48 5.63
N LEU A 88 0.56 -15.09 6.03
CA LEU A 88 0.59 -16.05 7.13
C LEU A 88 0.87 -15.29 8.42
N VAL A 89 -0.08 -15.36 9.34
CA VAL A 89 -0.04 -14.67 10.63
C VAL A 89 0.01 -15.69 11.76
N TRP A 90 0.82 -15.43 12.76
CA TRP A 90 0.84 -16.21 13.99
C TRP A 90 -0.01 -15.47 15.05
N SER A 91 -1.12 -16.08 15.43
CA SER A 91 -2.10 -15.57 16.38
C SER A 91 -2.31 -16.66 17.42
N TYR A 92 -1.57 -16.61 18.53
CA TYR A 92 -1.49 -17.72 19.48
C TYR A 92 -2.89 -18.24 19.87
N PRO A 93 -3.16 -19.57 19.74
CA PRO A 93 -2.26 -20.66 19.38
C PRO A 93 -2.27 -21.08 17.89
N ASN A 94 -2.90 -20.30 17.02
CA ASN A 94 -3.18 -20.62 15.62
C ASN A 94 -2.21 -19.95 14.63
N PHE A 95 -1.93 -20.65 13.54
CA PHE A 95 -1.46 -20.04 12.30
C PHE A 95 -2.67 -19.74 11.42
N GLU A 96 -2.81 -18.47 11.05
CA GLU A 96 -3.93 -17.93 10.27
C GLU A 96 -3.44 -17.51 8.89
N ILE A 97 -4.29 -17.69 7.86
CA ILE A 97 -4.08 -17.09 6.54
C ILE A 97 -5.09 -15.97 6.36
N ASN A 98 -4.57 -14.74 6.32
CA ASN A 98 -5.33 -13.52 6.13
C ASN A 98 -5.03 -12.93 4.76
N VAL A 99 -6.07 -12.57 4.01
CA VAL A 99 -5.95 -12.16 2.62
C VAL A 99 -6.51 -10.77 2.40
N GLY A 100 -5.92 -10.06 1.43
CA GLY A 100 -6.30 -8.71 1.04
C GLY A 100 -5.80 -7.61 1.98
N ASN A 101 -5.91 -6.37 1.51
CA ASN A 101 -5.68 -5.14 2.27
C ASN A 101 -6.86 -4.21 1.99
N PHE A 102 -7.93 -4.30 2.78
CA PHE A 102 -9.16 -3.56 2.52
C PHE A 102 -9.31 -2.40 3.49
N ARG A 103 -9.48 -1.19 2.96
CA ARG A 103 -9.58 0.02 3.78
C ARG A 103 -10.91 0.10 4.50
N SER A 104 -11.98 -0.41 3.89
CA SER A 104 -13.33 -0.38 4.47
C SER A 104 -13.91 -1.78 4.62
N LYS A 105 -14.85 -1.94 5.56
CA LYS A 105 -15.57 -3.20 5.74
C LYS A 105 -16.34 -3.59 4.47
N VAL A 106 -17.03 -2.63 3.83
CA VAL A 106 -17.83 -2.87 2.62
C VAL A 106 -16.97 -3.42 1.48
N GLU A 107 -15.77 -2.88 1.30
CA GLU A 107 -14.80 -3.38 0.32
C GLU A 107 -14.40 -4.83 0.60
N ALA A 108 -14.11 -5.15 1.87
CA ALA A 108 -13.77 -6.51 2.30
C ALA A 108 -14.93 -7.49 2.10
N GLU A 109 -16.16 -7.09 2.43
CA GLU A 109 -17.37 -7.91 2.23
C GLU A 109 -17.64 -8.15 0.73
N GLY A 110 -17.39 -7.15 -0.12
CA GLY A 110 -17.49 -7.32 -1.58
C GLY A 110 -16.51 -8.36 -2.11
N ALA A 111 -15.25 -8.33 -1.64
CA ALA A 111 -14.27 -9.35 -1.99
C ALA A 111 -14.58 -10.72 -1.38
N LEU A 112 -15.19 -10.76 -0.19
CA LEU A 112 -15.55 -11.99 0.51
C LEU A 112 -16.49 -12.87 -0.32
N ILE A 113 -17.44 -12.29 -1.04
CA ILE A 113 -18.40 -13.02 -1.88
C ILE A 113 -17.68 -13.94 -2.88
N GLU A 114 -16.62 -13.46 -3.51
CA GLU A 114 -15.83 -14.25 -4.46
C GLU A 114 -14.95 -15.28 -3.74
N VAL A 115 -14.33 -14.89 -2.63
CA VAL A 115 -13.48 -15.78 -1.82
C VAL A 115 -14.28 -16.96 -1.25
N GLN A 116 -15.52 -16.73 -0.82
CA GLN A 116 -16.39 -17.74 -0.20
C GLN A 116 -16.82 -18.86 -1.16
N LYS A 117 -16.75 -18.63 -2.48
CA LYS A 117 -16.98 -19.70 -3.47
C LYS A 117 -15.99 -20.85 -3.31
N GLU A 118 -14.75 -20.54 -2.92
CA GLU A 118 -13.66 -21.50 -2.70
C GLU A 118 -13.39 -21.77 -1.22
N TYR A 119 -13.66 -20.80 -0.35
CA TYR A 119 -13.43 -20.85 1.10
C TYR A 119 -14.72 -20.53 1.87
N PRO A 120 -15.68 -21.47 1.99
CA PRO A 120 -17.02 -21.20 2.53
C PRO A 120 -17.05 -20.67 3.96
N PHE A 121 -16.02 -20.97 4.76
CA PHE A 121 -15.90 -20.52 6.15
C PHE A 121 -15.09 -19.22 6.30
N ALA A 122 -14.74 -18.56 5.19
CA ALA A 122 -14.02 -17.30 5.25
C ALA A 122 -14.90 -16.17 5.80
N PHE A 123 -14.28 -15.24 6.52
CA PHE A 123 -14.98 -14.08 7.11
C PHE A 123 -14.08 -12.84 7.17
N VAL A 124 -14.70 -11.66 7.19
CA VAL A 124 -14.00 -10.38 7.34
C VAL A 124 -13.61 -10.15 8.80
N LYS A 125 -12.35 -9.77 9.04
CA LYS A 125 -11.86 -9.34 10.35
C LYS A 125 -11.12 -8.01 10.28
N LYS A 126 -11.16 -7.26 11.38
CA LYS A 126 -10.38 -6.03 11.54
C LYS A 126 -8.91 -6.39 11.75
N ASP A 127 -8.01 -5.73 11.04
CA ASP A 127 -6.57 -5.97 11.10
C ASP A 127 -5.78 -4.72 10.66
N MET A 128 -4.47 -4.77 10.89
CA MET A 128 -3.50 -3.79 10.43
C MET A 128 -3.06 -4.13 9.00
N ILE A 129 -3.56 -3.36 8.03
CA ILE A 129 -3.32 -3.59 6.60
C ILE A 129 -2.09 -2.85 6.10
N ASP A 130 -1.55 -3.32 4.98
CA ASP A 130 -0.53 -2.58 4.25
C ASP A 130 -1.20 -1.43 3.49
N PRO A 131 -0.67 -0.20 3.58
CA PRO A 131 -1.19 0.92 2.80
C PRO A 131 -0.97 0.68 1.30
N PRO A 132 -1.79 1.29 0.43
CA PRO A 132 -1.63 1.17 -1.01
C PRO A 132 -0.28 1.74 -1.45
N ASP A 133 0.36 1.09 -2.43
CA ASP A 133 1.58 1.61 -3.06
C ASP A 133 1.25 2.91 -3.81
N LEU A 134 1.86 4.02 -3.38
CA LEU A 134 1.67 5.35 -3.98
C LEU A 134 2.48 5.54 -5.27
N ASP A 135 3.57 4.77 -5.43
CA ASP A 135 4.45 4.80 -6.60
C ASP A 135 4.02 3.80 -7.67
N LYS A 136 2.85 4.01 -8.27
CA LYS A 136 2.44 3.24 -9.45
C LYS A 136 3.25 3.69 -10.69
N LYS A 137 4.49 3.21 -10.82
CA LYS A 137 4.95 2.86 -12.18
C LYS A 137 4.23 1.57 -12.52
N GLU A 138 3.29 1.64 -13.46
CA GLU A 138 2.64 0.44 -14.01
C GLU A 138 3.72 -0.59 -14.34
N LYS A 139 3.79 -1.68 -13.56
CA LYS A 139 4.53 -2.86 -13.98
C LYS A 139 3.72 -3.47 -15.12
N LYS A 140 3.87 -2.93 -16.33
CA LYS A 140 3.48 -3.64 -17.55
C LYS A 140 4.18 -4.99 -17.47
N SER A 141 3.39 -6.04 -17.60
CA SER A 141 3.81 -7.43 -17.72
C SER A 141 4.81 -7.56 -18.88
N THR A 142 6.09 -7.36 -18.60
CA THR A 142 7.17 -7.89 -19.42
C THR A 142 7.55 -9.25 -18.85
N ASP A 143 7.80 -10.19 -19.76
CA ASP A 143 8.45 -11.49 -19.56
C ASP A 143 7.56 -12.74 -19.44
N ILE A 144 6.76 -13.03 -20.48
CA ILE A 144 6.70 -14.42 -21.02
C ILE A 144 6.60 -14.37 -22.56
N LYS A 145 7.63 -13.85 -23.24
CA LYS A 145 7.97 -14.27 -24.60
C LYS A 145 9.49 -14.24 -24.74
N ASN A 146 10.14 -15.35 -24.37
CA ASN A 146 11.28 -15.94 -25.08
C ASN A 146 11.85 -17.12 -24.28
N LYS A 147 11.33 -18.32 -24.56
CA LYS A 147 12.11 -19.56 -24.46
C LYS A 147 11.61 -20.54 -25.53
N LYS A 148 11.87 -20.19 -26.79
CA LYS A 148 12.10 -21.14 -27.88
C LYS A 148 13.44 -20.76 -28.51
N ALA A 149 14.24 -21.78 -28.80
CA ALA A 149 15.58 -21.79 -29.41
C ALA A 149 16.77 -21.51 -28.47
N SER A 150 17.36 -22.57 -27.91
CA SER A 150 18.70 -23.05 -28.32
C SER A 150 19.12 -24.25 -27.45
N ASP A 151 19.54 -25.31 -28.13
CA ASP A 151 20.07 -26.62 -27.71
C ASP A 151 19.09 -27.71 -27.24
#